data_AF-A0A559M7J2-F1
#
_entry.id   AF-A0A559M7J2-F1
#
_cell.length_a   1.000
_cell.length_b   1.000
_cell.length_c   1.000
_cell.angle_alpha   90.00
_cell.angle_beta   90.00
_cell.angle_gamma   90.00
#
_symmetry.space_group_name_H-M   'P 1'
#
loop_
_entity.id
_entity.type
_entity.pdbx_description
1 polymer ?
#
loop_
_entity_poly.entity_id
_entity_poly.type
_entity_poly.pdbx_seq_one_letter_code
_entity_poly.pdbx_strand_id
1 'polypeptide(L)'
;MSLVGLKNLFFSETRTPIPHNQSKPKTPGYPDTSDWSNVSSEPLLPSNNAEAGDLESQPRSKTEKAHAKKGLRIDARVISDATIGLSDGLTVPFALTAGLSALGNTKVVIYGGFAELIAGAISMGLGGYLGAKSEAASYAAQKSETESLIHTHPKTILSDLTTVFEPYDLPRETLTNLTSHLAASPKLVDFVMQFQHCESEPASSRALTSALTIAMAYFFGGLLPLIPYFFVGPEQVFEGLYISIGVMVLALFAF
;
A
#
# COMPACT_ATOMS: atom_id res chain seq x y z
N MET A 1 -14.18 -31.70 5.36
CA MET A 1 -13.99 -31.18 3.99
C MET A 1 -13.07 -30.00 4.07
N SER A 2 -11.85 -30.12 3.52
CA SER A 2 -10.76 -29.13 3.67
C SER A 2 -11.02 -27.88 2.82
N LEU A 3 -10.66 -26.70 3.32
CA LEU A 3 -10.76 -25.39 2.64
C LEU A 3 -10.08 -25.37 1.26
N VAL A 4 -9.17 -26.31 0.99
CA VAL A 4 -8.53 -26.50 -0.32
C VAL A 4 -9.55 -26.87 -1.41
N GLY A 5 -10.64 -27.56 -1.06
CA GLY A 5 -11.69 -27.94 -2.02
C GLY A 5 -12.58 -26.79 -2.48
N LEU A 6 -12.70 -25.71 -1.69
CA LEU A 6 -13.55 -24.57 -2.03
C LEU A 6 -12.85 -23.60 -3.00
N LYS A 7 -11.52 -23.50 -2.92
CA LYS A 7 -10.70 -22.60 -3.77
C LYS A 7 -10.71 -23.04 -5.25
N ASN A 8 -10.74 -24.36 -5.50
CA ASN A 8 -10.81 -24.92 -6.85
C ASN A 8 -12.20 -24.83 -7.50
N LEU A 9 -13.25 -24.53 -6.74
CA LEU A 9 -14.61 -24.40 -7.28
C LEU A 9 -14.88 -23.00 -7.85
N PHE A 10 -14.20 -21.97 -7.34
CA PHE A 10 -14.46 -20.57 -7.71
C PHE A 10 -13.44 -19.96 -8.69
N PHE A 11 -12.24 -20.53 -8.80
CA PHE A 11 -11.21 -20.06 -9.75
C PHE A 11 -10.98 -21.10 -10.84
N SER A 12 -11.96 -21.22 -11.75
CA SER A 12 -11.73 -21.89 -13.03
C SER A 12 -10.88 -20.98 -13.91
N GLU A 13 -9.72 -21.52 -14.28
CA GLU A 13 -8.66 -20.96 -15.10
C GLU A 13 -9.20 -20.59 -16.51
N THR A 14 -9.56 -19.32 -16.76
CA THR A 14 -9.66 -18.81 -18.13
C THR A 14 -8.25 -18.59 -18.66
N ARG A 15 -7.64 -19.64 -19.20
CA ARG A 15 -6.50 -19.50 -20.11
C ARG A 15 -6.96 -18.75 -21.34
N THR A 16 -6.60 -17.48 -21.46
CA THR A 16 -6.71 -16.75 -22.71
C THR A 16 -5.64 -17.29 -23.68
N PRO A 17 -6.01 -17.80 -24.86
CA PRO A 17 -5.02 -18.21 -25.84
C PRO A 17 -4.37 -16.96 -26.44
N ILE A 18 -3.04 -16.93 -26.47
CA ILE A 18 -2.26 -15.90 -27.17
C ILE A 18 -2.52 -16.07 -28.68
N PRO A 19 -2.99 -15.04 -29.40
CA PRO A 19 -3.22 -15.15 -30.84
C PRO A 19 -1.88 -15.25 -31.57
N HIS A 20 -1.67 -16.38 -32.26
CA HIS A 20 -0.53 -16.58 -33.15
C HIS A 20 -0.79 -15.83 -34.47
N ASN A 21 -0.33 -14.57 -34.57
CA ASN A 21 -0.41 -13.81 -35.82
C ASN A 21 0.96 -13.81 -36.52
N GLN A 22 1.07 -14.64 -37.56
CA GLN A 22 2.13 -14.57 -38.56
C GLN A 22 1.91 -13.34 -39.44
N SER A 23 2.57 -12.22 -39.14
CA SER A 23 2.82 -11.17 -40.12
C SER A 23 4.01 -10.30 -39.69
N LYS A 24 5.09 -10.32 -40.47
CA LYS A 24 6.17 -9.33 -40.39
C LYS A 24 5.60 -7.96 -40.81
N PRO A 25 5.91 -6.89 -40.06
CA PRO A 25 6.46 -5.71 -40.74
C PRO A 25 7.63 -5.03 -40.01
N LYS A 26 8.47 -4.43 -40.86
CA LYS A 26 9.66 -3.58 -40.70
C LYS A 26 9.88 -2.87 -39.35
N THR A 27 11.08 -3.05 -38.82
CA THR A 27 11.75 -2.25 -37.79
C THR A 27 12.09 -0.83 -38.27
N PRO A 28 11.95 0.20 -37.41
CA PRO A 28 12.84 1.35 -37.37
C PRO A 28 13.86 1.18 -36.22
N GLY A 29 15.12 1.46 -36.53
CA GLY A 29 16.30 1.02 -35.77
C GLY A 29 16.46 1.54 -34.35
N TYR A 30 17.03 0.67 -33.52
CA TYR A 30 17.69 1.01 -32.27
C TYR A 30 19.21 1.04 -32.55
N PRO A 31 19.97 2.05 -32.09
CA PRO A 31 21.42 2.08 -32.30
C PRO A 31 22.09 0.97 -31.48
N ASP A 32 22.92 0.23 -32.20
CA ASP A 32 23.71 -0.91 -31.79
C ASP A 32 25.00 -0.42 -31.12
N THR A 33 25.17 -0.59 -29.81
CA THR A 33 26.49 -0.51 -29.15
C THR A 33 26.52 -1.43 -27.92
N SER A 34 26.66 -2.72 -28.14
CA SER A 34 27.27 -3.63 -27.15
C SER A 34 28.76 -3.76 -27.47
N ASP A 35 29.61 -2.99 -26.80
CA ASP A 35 31.02 -3.33 -26.70
C ASP A 35 31.57 -2.91 -25.32
N TRP A 36 31.43 -3.84 -24.36
CA TRP A 36 31.99 -3.72 -23.01
C TRP A 36 33.35 -4.43 -22.88
N SER A 37 34.05 -4.68 -23.99
CA SER A 37 35.32 -5.43 -23.99
C SER A 37 36.56 -4.60 -23.65
N ASN A 38 36.45 -3.28 -23.47
CA ASN A 38 37.57 -2.40 -23.14
C ASN A 38 37.36 -1.63 -21.83
N VAL A 39 37.52 -2.32 -20.70
CA VAL A 39 37.84 -1.66 -19.42
C VAL A 39 39.37 -1.75 -19.26
N SER A 40 40.08 -0.89 -19.97
CA SER A 40 41.53 -0.74 -19.85
C SER A 40 41.86 -0.04 -18.53
N SER A 41 42.75 -0.64 -17.75
CA SER A 41 43.28 -0.11 -16.50
C SER A 41 44.21 1.08 -16.79
N GLU A 42 43.85 2.30 -16.36
CA GLU A 42 44.79 3.41 -16.25
C GLU A 42 44.75 4.05 -14.84
N PRO A 43 45.91 4.33 -14.22
CA PRO A 43 45.99 4.94 -12.91
C PRO A 43 45.82 6.46 -12.98
N LEU A 44 44.93 6.99 -12.16
CA LEU A 44 44.55 8.40 -12.07
C LEU A 44 45.60 9.24 -11.32
N LEU A 45 46.82 9.46 -11.83
CA LEU A 45 47.67 10.59 -11.39
C LEU A 45 48.77 10.90 -12.43
N PRO A 46 48.82 12.11 -13.02
CA PRO A 46 50.02 12.58 -13.70
C PRO A 46 51.03 13.11 -12.68
N SER A 47 52.24 12.55 -12.69
CA SER A 47 53.42 13.14 -12.06
C SER A 47 53.97 14.24 -12.97
N ASN A 48 54.12 15.46 -12.46
CA ASN A 48 55.23 16.30 -12.89
C ASN A 48 55.59 17.37 -11.86
N ASN A 49 56.88 17.38 -11.52
CA ASN A 49 57.55 18.43 -10.75
C ASN A 49 57.70 19.69 -11.61
N ALA A 50 57.43 20.88 -11.06
CA ALA A 50 58.31 22.05 -11.07
C ALA A 50 57.57 23.34 -10.63
N GLU A 51 58.14 23.96 -9.58
CA GLU A 51 58.29 25.40 -9.34
C GLU A 51 57.11 26.28 -8.88
N ALA A 52 57.45 27.12 -7.90
CA ALA A 52 56.61 28.00 -7.12
C ALA A 52 56.38 29.36 -7.81
N GLY A 53 55.22 29.96 -7.56
CA GLY A 53 54.90 31.35 -7.90
C GLY A 53 53.51 31.74 -7.41
N ASP A 54 53.42 32.82 -6.64
CA ASP A 54 52.29 33.30 -5.86
C ASP A 54 51.10 33.89 -6.66
N LEU A 55 49.98 34.02 -5.92
CA LEU A 55 48.94 35.08 -5.97
C LEU A 55 47.64 34.92 -6.81
N GLU A 56 46.54 35.22 -6.10
CA GLU A 56 45.25 35.79 -6.52
C GLU A 56 44.08 34.93 -7.07
N SER A 57 43.16 34.64 -6.14
CA SER A 57 41.70 34.87 -6.17
C SER A 57 40.88 34.59 -7.45
N GLN A 58 39.91 33.67 -7.36
CA GLN A 58 38.53 33.79 -7.87
C GLN A 58 37.64 32.62 -7.36
N PRO A 59 36.29 32.80 -7.29
CA PRO A 59 35.46 32.21 -6.24
C PRO A 59 34.88 30.82 -6.55
N ARG A 60 34.67 30.05 -5.46
CA ARG A 60 33.95 28.76 -5.39
C ARG A 60 32.69 28.74 -6.28
N SER A 61 32.68 27.87 -7.29
CA SER A 61 31.47 27.55 -8.05
C SER A 61 30.42 26.96 -7.10
N LYS A 62 29.23 27.57 -7.13
CA LYS A 62 28.04 27.13 -6.43
C LYS A 62 27.82 25.64 -6.68
N THR A 63 27.95 24.83 -5.64
CA THR A 63 27.31 23.51 -5.58
C THR A 63 25.81 23.76 -5.68
N GLU A 64 25.23 23.52 -6.86
CA GLU A 64 23.80 23.34 -7.01
C GLU A 64 23.38 22.19 -6.10
N LYS A 65 22.91 22.54 -4.91
CA LYS A 65 22.12 21.63 -4.08
C LYS A 65 20.85 21.36 -4.87
N ALA A 66 20.82 20.24 -5.58
CA ALA A 66 19.61 19.66 -6.10
C ALA A 66 18.62 19.54 -4.93
N HIS A 67 17.66 20.45 -4.91
CA HIS A 67 16.54 20.46 -3.98
C HIS A 67 15.68 19.24 -4.33
N ALA A 68 16.04 18.09 -3.76
CA ALA A 68 15.15 16.93 -3.75
C ALA A 68 13.90 17.36 -2.98
N LYS A 69 12.84 17.75 -3.71
CA LYS A 69 11.51 17.91 -3.14
C LYS A 69 11.15 16.55 -2.53
N LYS A 70 11.32 16.42 -1.21
CA LYS A 70 10.69 15.37 -0.40
C LYS A 70 9.19 15.60 -0.52
N GLY A 71 8.58 15.05 -1.57
CA GLY A 71 7.14 14.90 -1.62
C GLY A 71 6.74 14.09 -0.40
N LEU A 72 5.83 14.64 0.41
CA LEU A 72 5.22 13.93 1.52
C LEU A 72 4.45 12.75 0.92
N ARG A 73 5.10 11.58 0.85
CA ARG A 73 4.45 10.35 0.38
C ARG A 73 3.55 9.87 1.51
N ILE A 74 2.25 10.14 1.36
CA ILE A 74 1.22 9.57 2.22
C ILE A 74 1.14 8.08 1.89
N ASP A 75 1.14 7.23 2.93
CA ASP A 75 1.04 5.78 2.76
C ASP A 75 -0.32 5.42 2.14
N ALA A 76 -0.31 4.64 1.06
CA ALA A 76 -1.52 4.19 0.38
C ALA A 76 -2.47 3.46 1.33
N ARG A 77 -1.94 2.79 2.35
CA ARG A 77 -2.75 2.11 3.35
C ARG A 77 -3.49 3.08 4.28
N VAL A 78 -2.89 4.23 4.61
CA VAL A 78 -3.57 5.28 5.39
C VAL A 78 -4.71 5.89 4.58
N ILE A 79 -4.52 6.07 3.27
CA ILE A 79 -5.59 6.52 2.38
C ILE A 79 -6.71 5.49 2.35
N SER A 80 -6.38 4.20 2.20
CA SER A 80 -7.37 3.11 2.23
C SER A 80 -8.15 3.07 3.54
N ASP A 81 -7.46 3.15 4.68
CA ASP A 81 -8.07 3.21 6.02
C ASP A 81 -9.05 4.40 6.14
N ALA A 82 -8.63 5.58 5.67
CA ALA A 82 -9.46 6.77 5.67
C ALA A 82 -10.69 6.61 4.76
N THR A 83 -10.52 6.05 3.55
CA THR A 83 -11.63 5.79 2.62
C THR A 83 -12.64 4.82 3.22
N ILE A 84 -12.20 3.74 3.88
CA ILE A 84 -13.09 2.79 4.56
C ILE A 84 -13.90 3.50 5.64
N GLY A 85 -13.21 4.22 6.55
CA GLY A 85 -13.88 4.94 7.63
C GLY A 85 -14.85 6.01 7.10
N LEU A 86 -14.45 6.80 6.10
CA LEU A 86 -15.28 7.85 5.54
C LEU A 86 -16.51 7.29 4.81
N SER A 87 -16.37 6.20 4.05
CA SER A 87 -17.48 5.56 3.31
C SER A 87 -18.61 5.14 4.26
N ASP A 88 -18.24 4.47 5.35
CA ASP A 88 -19.20 4.00 6.33
C ASP A 88 -19.72 5.16 7.20
N GLY A 89 -18.83 6.11 7.55
CA GLY A 89 -19.19 7.31 8.29
C GLY A 89 -20.17 8.19 7.53
N LEU A 90 -20.09 8.26 6.20
CA LEU A 90 -21.06 9.01 5.39
C LEU A 90 -22.42 8.30 5.35
N THR A 91 -22.43 6.98 5.20
CA THR A 91 -23.66 6.24 4.86
C THR A 91 -24.48 5.81 6.07
N VAL A 92 -23.85 5.25 7.11
CA VAL A 92 -24.58 4.67 8.26
C VAL A 92 -25.25 5.75 9.14
N PRO A 93 -24.54 6.81 9.56
CA PRO A 93 -25.12 7.90 10.35
C PRO A 93 -26.18 8.69 9.57
N PHE A 94 -26.01 8.83 8.24
CA PHE A 94 -27.04 9.41 7.38
C PHE A 94 -28.32 8.58 7.36
N ALA A 95 -28.20 7.27 7.11
CA ALA A 95 -29.37 6.38 7.10
C ALA A 95 -30.10 6.39 8.45
N LEU A 96 -29.34 6.37 9.56
CA LEU A 96 -29.92 6.46 10.90
C LEU A 96 -30.65 7.80 11.12
N THR A 97 -30.00 8.93 10.83
CA THR A 97 -30.61 10.26 11.04
C THR A 97 -31.82 10.50 10.14
N ALA A 98 -31.81 9.99 8.91
CA ALA A 98 -32.96 9.97 8.03
C ALA A 98 -34.12 9.14 8.61
N GLY A 99 -33.83 7.97 9.18
CA GLY A 99 -34.83 7.15 9.87
C GLY A 99 -35.40 7.82 11.13
N LEU A 100 -34.53 8.38 11.98
CA LEU A 100 -34.93 9.10 13.20
C LEU A 100 -35.73 10.36 12.89
N SER A 101 -35.57 10.93 11.70
CA SER A 101 -36.34 12.11 11.28
C SER A 101 -37.84 11.86 11.21
N ALA A 102 -38.25 10.61 10.99
CA ALA A 102 -39.66 10.21 11.01
C ALA A 102 -40.31 10.38 12.40
N LEU A 103 -39.52 10.51 13.48
CA LEU A 103 -40.01 10.75 14.84
C LEU A 103 -40.38 12.22 15.10
N GLY A 104 -40.10 13.12 14.15
CA GLY A 104 -40.56 14.51 14.19
C GLY A 104 -39.88 15.40 15.24
N ASN A 105 -38.79 14.95 15.86
CA ASN A 105 -38.02 15.77 16.82
C ASN A 105 -36.53 15.86 16.47
N THR A 106 -36.04 17.08 16.22
CA THR A 106 -34.65 17.35 15.82
C THR A 106 -33.65 16.90 16.89
N LYS A 107 -34.00 17.03 18.17
CA LYS A 107 -33.13 16.63 19.28
C LYS A 107 -32.90 15.12 19.32
N VAL A 108 -33.92 14.34 18.96
CA VAL A 108 -33.80 12.88 18.88
C VAL A 108 -32.83 12.49 17.77
N VAL A 109 -32.90 13.16 16.62
CA VAL A 109 -31.94 12.96 15.52
C VAL A 109 -30.52 13.33 15.94
N ILE A 110 -30.32 14.48 16.58
CA ILE A 110 -29.00 14.95 17.01
C ILE A 110 -28.39 14.01 18.04
N TYR A 111 -29.10 13.72 19.14
CA TYR A 111 -28.55 12.88 20.21
C TYR A 111 -28.39 11.43 19.77
N GLY A 112 -29.35 10.90 19.00
CA GLY A 112 -29.28 9.55 18.44
C GLY A 112 -28.13 9.41 17.43
N GLY A 113 -27.97 10.38 16.53
CA GLY A 113 -26.87 10.42 15.57
C GLY A 113 -25.51 10.59 16.24
N PHE A 114 -25.39 11.43 17.27
CA PHE A 114 -24.13 11.55 18.03
C PHE A 114 -23.77 10.27 18.79
N ALA A 115 -24.77 9.60 19.37
CA ALA A 115 -24.55 8.34 20.06
C ALA A 115 -24.04 7.26 19.08
N GLU A 116 -24.63 7.18 17.89
CA GLU A 116 -24.17 6.26 16.85
C GLU A 116 -22.79 6.65 16.30
N LEU A 117 -22.51 7.93 16.08
CA LEU A 117 -21.20 8.41 15.65
C LEU A 117 -20.07 7.98 16.60
N ILE A 118 -20.27 8.18 17.90
CA ILE A 118 -19.28 7.82 18.92
C ILE A 118 -19.13 6.30 18.99
N ALA A 119 -20.25 5.57 19.04
CA ALA A 119 -20.24 4.11 19.10
C ALA A 119 -19.58 3.48 17.85
N GLY A 120 -19.93 3.99 16.67
CA GLY A 120 -19.40 3.56 15.39
C GLY A 120 -17.92 3.87 15.22
N ALA A 121 -17.47 5.09 15.60
CA ALA A 121 -16.06 5.46 15.55
C ALA A 121 -15.20 4.55 16.46
N ILE A 122 -15.68 4.26 17.67
CA ILE A 122 -14.99 3.33 18.59
C ILE A 122 -14.96 1.92 17.99
N SER A 123 -16.10 1.43 17.50
CA SER A 123 -16.23 0.09 16.90
C SER A 123 -15.29 -0.10 15.72
N MET A 124 -15.30 0.83 14.75
CA MET A 124 -14.45 0.75 13.58
C MET A 124 -12.97 0.99 13.89
N GLY A 125 -12.65 1.90 14.81
CA GLY A 125 -11.28 2.10 15.26
C GLY A 125 -10.70 0.82 15.89
N LEU A 126 -11.47 0.15 16.75
CA LEU A 126 -11.07 -1.14 17.32
C LEU A 126 -10.97 -2.23 16.25
N GLY A 127 -11.89 -2.25 15.27
CA GLY A 127 -11.83 -3.16 14.12
C GLY A 127 -10.54 -2.98 13.31
N GLY A 128 -10.17 -1.73 12.99
CA GLY A 128 -8.93 -1.39 12.33
C GLY A 128 -7.69 -1.79 13.13
N TYR A 129 -7.70 -1.50 14.44
CA TYR A 129 -6.61 -1.89 15.34
C TYR A 129 -6.40 -3.40 15.37
N LEU A 130 -7.48 -4.16 15.57
CA LEU A 130 -7.45 -5.62 15.66
C LEU A 130 -7.07 -6.24 14.32
N GLY A 131 -7.58 -5.70 13.21
CA GLY A 131 -7.20 -6.12 11.85
C GLY A 131 -5.70 -5.97 11.61
N ALA A 132 -5.16 -4.76 11.81
CA ALA A 132 -3.75 -4.49 11.62
C ALA A 132 -2.85 -5.26 12.63
N LYS A 133 -3.31 -5.48 13.87
CA LYS A 133 -2.60 -6.34 14.83
C LYS A 133 -2.61 -7.80 14.41
N SER A 134 -3.72 -8.29 13.84
CA SER A 134 -3.85 -9.64 13.30
C SER A 134 -2.93 -9.85 12.10
N GLU A 135 -2.84 -8.86 11.19
CA GLU A 135 -1.88 -8.87 10.08
C GLU A 135 -0.43 -9.02 10.60
N ALA A 136 -0.05 -8.23 11.63
CA ALA A 136 1.29 -8.32 12.21
C ALA A 136 1.57 -9.67 12.89
N ALA A 137 0.58 -10.23 13.59
CA ALA A 137 0.70 -11.54 14.21
C ALA A 137 0.81 -12.66 13.15
N SER A 138 0.03 -12.56 12.07
CA SER A 138 0.09 -13.49 10.93
C SER A 138 1.46 -13.45 10.27
N TYR A 139 1.99 -12.26 9.98
CA TYR A 139 3.33 -12.10 9.42
C TYR A 139 4.41 -12.72 10.31
N ALA A 140 4.35 -12.50 11.62
CA ALA A 140 5.32 -13.06 12.56
C ALA A 140 5.25 -14.59 12.63
N ALA A 141 4.04 -15.17 12.59
CA ALA A 141 3.85 -16.62 12.55
C ALA A 141 4.40 -17.21 11.25
N GLN A 142 4.08 -16.60 10.11
CA GLN A 142 4.56 -17.02 8.79
C GLN A 142 6.09 -16.94 8.68
N LYS A 143 6.69 -15.88 9.25
CA LYS A 143 8.16 -15.72 9.30
C LYS A 143 8.83 -16.84 10.08
N SER A 144 8.31 -17.17 11.26
CA SER A 144 8.82 -18.26 12.12
C SER A 144 8.68 -19.63 11.45
N GLU A 145 7.54 -19.89 10.80
CA GLU A 145 7.34 -21.12 10.03
C GLU A 145 8.33 -21.22 8.86
N THR A 146 8.51 -20.14 8.12
CA THR A 146 9.46 -20.07 7.00
C THR A 146 10.90 -20.32 7.46
N GLU A 147 11.31 -19.74 8.60
CA GLU A 147 12.61 -19.98 9.20
C GLU A 147 12.79 -21.47 9.55
N SER A 148 11.79 -22.10 10.17
CA SER A 148 11.81 -23.54 10.47
C SER A 148 11.89 -24.41 9.22
N LEU A 149 11.17 -24.05 8.16
CA LEU A 149 11.19 -24.76 6.87
C LEU A 149 12.55 -24.66 6.18
N ILE A 150 13.19 -23.49 6.21
CA ILE A 150 14.55 -23.30 5.67
C ILE A 150 15.56 -24.20 6.40
N HIS A 151 15.45 -24.33 7.72
CA HIS A 151 16.34 -25.20 8.49
C HIS A 151 16.07 -26.70 8.27
N THR A 152 14.80 -27.09 8.14
CA THR A 152 14.41 -28.51 8.07
C THR A 152 14.51 -29.07 6.64
N HIS A 153 14.15 -28.26 5.63
CA HIS A 153 14.04 -28.69 4.23
C HIS A 153 14.73 -27.70 3.25
N PRO A 154 16.04 -27.44 3.39
CA PRO A 154 16.74 -26.45 2.56
C PRO A 154 16.72 -26.79 1.06
N LYS A 155 16.75 -28.08 0.70
CA LYS A 155 16.70 -28.53 -0.70
C LYS A 155 15.38 -28.18 -1.37
N THR A 156 14.27 -28.28 -0.65
CA THR A 156 12.93 -27.96 -1.15
C THR A 156 12.83 -26.46 -1.45
N ILE A 157 13.26 -25.61 -0.51
CA ILE A 157 13.27 -24.16 -0.69
C ILE A 157 14.10 -23.73 -1.91
N LEU A 158 15.26 -24.35 -2.14
CA LEU A 158 16.08 -24.05 -3.32
C LEU A 158 15.42 -24.48 -4.62
N SER A 159 14.71 -25.61 -4.62
CA SER A 159 13.90 -26.04 -5.77
C SER A 159 12.76 -25.06 -6.03
N ASP A 160 12.09 -24.57 -4.98
CA ASP A 160 11.00 -23.60 -5.11
C ASP A 160 11.51 -22.26 -5.65
N LEU A 161 12.66 -21.78 -5.16
CA LEU A 161 13.32 -20.58 -5.68
C LEU A 161 13.69 -20.73 -7.16
N THR A 162 14.21 -21.89 -7.56
CA THR A 162 14.52 -22.19 -8.97
C THR A 162 13.26 -22.09 -9.83
N THR A 163 12.14 -22.64 -9.33
CA THR A 163 10.83 -22.61 -10.01
C THR A 163 10.29 -21.17 -10.14
N VAL A 164 10.47 -20.32 -9.13
CA VAL A 164 10.05 -18.90 -9.18
C VAL A 164 10.77 -18.13 -10.29
N PHE A 165 12.03 -18.47 -10.57
CA PHE A 165 12.85 -17.78 -11.56
C PHE A 165 12.83 -18.42 -12.96
N GLU A 166 12.26 -19.61 -13.12
CA GLU A 166 12.15 -20.31 -14.41
C GLU A 166 11.48 -19.48 -15.52
N PRO A 167 10.39 -18.71 -15.25
CA PRO A 167 9.74 -17.90 -16.28
C PRO A 167 10.58 -16.73 -16.83
N TYR A 168 11.72 -16.42 -16.23
CA TYR A 168 12.59 -15.31 -16.62
C TYR A 168 13.69 -15.72 -17.61
N ASP A 169 13.69 -16.98 -18.08
CA ASP A 169 14.64 -17.51 -19.08
C ASP A 169 16.11 -17.29 -18.71
N LEU A 170 16.44 -17.38 -17.42
CA LEU A 170 17.82 -17.25 -16.94
C LEU A 170 18.64 -18.50 -17.33
N PRO A 171 19.91 -18.35 -17.76
CA PRO A 171 20.79 -19.48 -17.99
C PRO A 171 20.89 -20.37 -16.75
N ARG A 172 20.84 -21.71 -16.93
CA ARG A 172 20.85 -22.67 -15.81
C ARG A 172 22.04 -22.48 -14.86
N GLU A 173 23.19 -22.12 -15.41
CA GLU A 173 24.40 -21.86 -14.62
C GLU A 173 24.23 -20.63 -13.72
N THR A 174 23.66 -19.55 -14.24
CA THR A 174 23.34 -18.33 -13.48
C THR A 174 22.29 -18.60 -12.41
N LEU A 175 21.25 -19.38 -12.72
CA LEU A 175 20.20 -19.72 -11.76
C LEU A 175 20.72 -20.58 -10.60
N THR A 176 21.63 -21.51 -10.89
CA THR A 176 22.29 -22.36 -9.87
C THR A 176 23.20 -21.53 -8.97
N ASN A 177 23.98 -20.62 -9.56
CA ASN A 177 24.83 -19.70 -8.78
C ASN A 177 23.99 -18.74 -7.94
N LEU A 178 22.91 -18.18 -8.48
CA LEU A 178 22.02 -17.28 -7.74
C LEU A 178 21.40 -17.98 -6.52
N THR A 179 20.80 -19.15 -6.73
CA THR A 179 20.13 -19.91 -5.65
C THR A 179 21.13 -20.34 -4.58
N SER A 180 22.33 -20.80 -4.95
CA SER A 180 23.38 -21.16 -3.98
C SER A 180 23.90 -19.97 -3.18
N HIS A 181 24.12 -18.81 -3.81
CA HIS A 181 24.51 -17.58 -3.10
C HIS A 181 23.39 -17.06 -2.19
N LEU A 182 22.14 -17.18 -2.62
CA LEU A 182 20.98 -16.79 -1.83
C LEU A 182 20.77 -17.74 -0.63
N ALA A 183 21.06 -19.03 -0.79
CA ALA A 183 21.04 -20.03 0.28
C ALA A 183 21.99 -19.68 1.44
N ALA A 184 23.15 -19.11 1.11
CA ALA A 184 24.17 -18.70 2.09
C ALA A 184 23.88 -17.31 2.69
N SER A 185 22.88 -16.59 2.19
CA SER A 185 22.56 -15.24 2.65
C SER A 185 21.79 -15.28 3.97
N PRO A 186 22.17 -14.47 4.97
CA PRO A 186 21.41 -14.34 6.21
C PRO A 186 20.02 -13.71 5.98
N LYS A 187 19.76 -13.13 4.81
CA LYS A 187 18.48 -12.52 4.43
C LYS A 187 17.58 -13.45 3.59
N LEU A 188 17.89 -14.75 3.52
CA LEU A 188 17.09 -15.71 2.76
C LEU A 188 15.63 -15.73 3.25
N VAL A 189 15.40 -15.70 4.57
CA VAL A 189 14.04 -15.69 5.15
C VAL A 189 13.25 -14.47 4.67
N ASP A 190 13.85 -13.28 4.77
CA ASP A 190 13.19 -12.03 4.34
C ASP A 190 12.96 -12.02 2.82
N PHE A 191 13.88 -12.59 2.04
CA PHE A 191 13.70 -12.78 0.60
C PHE A 191 12.52 -13.70 0.29
N VAL A 192 12.45 -14.87 0.93
CA VAL A 192 11.36 -15.83 0.72
C VAL A 192 10.02 -15.21 1.13
N MET A 193 9.96 -14.52 2.26
CA MET A 193 8.78 -13.77 2.70
C MET A 193 8.32 -12.73 1.68
N GLN A 194 9.26 -11.98 1.10
CA GLN A 194 8.93 -10.93 0.14
C GLN A 194 8.51 -11.48 -1.23
N PHE A 195 9.18 -12.53 -1.73
CA PHE A 195 8.97 -13.04 -3.09
C PHE A 195 7.92 -14.13 -3.20
N GLN A 196 7.79 -15.02 -2.20
CA GLN A 196 6.76 -16.07 -2.23
C GLN A 196 5.44 -15.62 -1.61
N HIS A 197 5.50 -14.90 -0.48
CA HIS A 197 4.30 -14.50 0.24
C HIS A 197 3.81 -13.09 -0.13
N CYS A 198 4.61 -12.29 -0.87
CA CYS A 198 4.31 -10.89 -1.18
C CYS A 198 4.01 -10.05 0.08
N GLU A 199 4.49 -10.48 1.26
CA GLU A 199 4.21 -9.83 2.53
C GLU A 199 5.39 -8.93 2.93
N SER A 200 5.09 -7.64 3.08
CA SER A 200 6.03 -6.66 3.64
C SER A 200 5.87 -6.60 5.17
N GLU A 201 6.98 -6.49 5.90
CA GLU A 201 6.96 -6.30 7.34
C GLU A 201 6.05 -5.11 7.74
N PRO A 202 4.99 -5.36 8.53
CA PRO A 202 4.11 -4.29 8.97
C PRO A 202 4.82 -3.40 9.99
N ALA A 203 4.70 -2.08 9.83
CA ALA A 203 5.27 -1.12 10.77
C ALA A 203 4.66 -1.28 12.17
N SER A 204 5.47 -1.12 13.22
CA SER A 204 5.02 -1.29 14.61
C SER A 204 3.90 -0.33 15.02
N SER A 205 3.85 0.87 14.43
CA SER A 205 2.80 1.86 14.65
C SER A 205 1.57 1.68 13.74
N ARG A 206 1.56 0.67 12.85
CA ARG A 206 0.50 0.46 11.86
C ARG A 206 -0.86 0.24 12.50
N ALA A 207 -0.92 -0.53 13.59
CA ALA A 207 -2.19 -0.82 14.25
C ALA A 207 -2.86 0.42 14.83
N LEU A 208 -2.09 1.27 15.53
CA LEU A 208 -2.62 2.52 16.09
C LEU A 208 -2.96 3.55 15.01
N THR A 209 -2.13 3.67 13.97
CA THR A 209 -2.38 4.60 12.87
C THR A 209 -3.62 4.21 12.08
N SER A 210 -3.81 2.92 11.77
CA SER A 210 -5.03 2.42 11.11
C SER A 210 -6.27 2.68 11.95
N ALA A 211 -6.23 2.32 13.25
CA ALA A 211 -7.33 2.54 14.19
C ALA A 211 -7.78 4.01 14.26
N LEU A 212 -6.82 4.93 14.44
CA LEU A 212 -7.11 6.34 14.56
C LEU A 212 -7.61 6.93 13.24
N THR A 213 -7.01 6.51 12.11
CA THR A 213 -7.39 7.01 10.79
C THR A 213 -8.83 6.60 10.44
N ILE A 214 -9.18 5.33 10.64
CA ILE A 214 -10.53 4.82 10.39
C ILE A 214 -11.54 5.51 11.31
N ALA A 215 -11.25 5.57 12.61
CA ALA A 215 -12.16 6.17 13.60
C ALA A 215 -12.42 7.66 13.32
N MET A 216 -11.37 8.42 13.00
CA MET A 216 -11.50 9.84 12.69
C MET A 216 -12.24 10.05 11.37
N ALA A 217 -11.90 9.29 10.33
CA ALA A 217 -12.59 9.38 9.05
C ALA A 217 -14.09 9.05 9.19
N TYR A 218 -14.44 8.02 9.96
CA TYR A 218 -15.82 7.68 10.28
C TYR A 218 -16.53 8.81 11.03
N PHE A 219 -15.92 9.32 12.10
CA PHE A 219 -16.50 10.39 12.92
C PHE A 219 -16.76 11.67 12.11
N PHE A 220 -15.78 12.13 11.33
CA PHE A 220 -15.92 13.34 10.52
C PHE A 220 -16.85 13.13 9.32
N GLY A 221 -16.83 11.94 8.70
CA GLY A 221 -17.76 11.57 7.65
C GLY A 221 -19.21 11.59 8.14
N GLY A 222 -19.47 11.05 9.32
CA GLY A 222 -20.83 11.00 9.88
C GLY A 222 -21.30 12.28 10.54
N LEU A 223 -20.40 13.21 10.83
CA LEU A 223 -20.81 14.55 11.26
C LEU A 223 -21.49 15.30 10.12
N LEU A 224 -21.08 15.07 8.86
CA LEU A 224 -21.62 15.73 7.67
C LEU A 224 -23.15 15.64 7.54
N PRO A 225 -23.79 14.45 7.58
CA PRO A 225 -25.25 14.35 7.53
C PRO A 225 -25.95 14.95 8.75
N LEU A 226 -25.26 15.09 9.90
CA LEU A 226 -25.81 15.69 11.11
C LEU A 226 -25.81 17.23 11.09
N ILE A 227 -24.85 17.85 10.40
CA ILE A 227 -24.66 19.32 10.38
C ILE A 227 -25.98 20.07 10.15
N PRO A 228 -26.82 19.74 9.15
CA PRO A 228 -28.05 20.49 8.88
C PRO A 228 -29.05 20.47 10.03
N TYR A 229 -29.11 19.40 10.83
CA TYR A 229 -30.04 19.30 11.95
C TYR A 229 -29.72 20.30 13.07
N PHE A 230 -28.49 20.82 13.16
CA PHE A 230 -28.12 21.85 14.12
C PHE A 230 -28.65 23.24 13.79
N PHE A 231 -29.00 23.49 12.53
CA PHE A 231 -29.39 24.82 12.04
C PHE A 231 -30.90 24.97 11.83
N VAL A 232 -31.68 23.89 11.98
CA VAL A 232 -33.15 23.90 11.83
C VAL A 232 -33.85 23.92 13.19
N GLY A 233 -35.09 24.43 13.21
CA GLY A 233 -35.91 24.46 14.42
C GLY A 233 -36.28 23.06 14.95
N PRO A 234 -36.72 22.94 16.22
CA PRO A 234 -37.07 21.64 16.84
C PRO A 234 -38.20 20.88 16.14
N GLU A 235 -39.12 21.60 15.48
CA GLU A 235 -40.29 21.09 14.76
C GLU A 235 -40.03 20.98 13.24
N GLN A 236 -38.86 21.41 12.76
CA GLN A 236 -38.52 21.50 11.33
C GLN A 236 -37.58 20.36 10.88
N VAL A 237 -37.79 19.17 11.42
CA VAL A 237 -36.92 18.01 11.16
C VAL A 237 -36.84 17.65 9.68
N PHE A 238 -37.96 17.72 8.97
CA PHE A 238 -38.01 17.43 7.55
C PHE A 238 -37.20 18.42 6.70
N GLU A 239 -37.13 19.69 7.12
CA GLU A 239 -36.28 20.69 6.46
C GLU A 239 -34.80 20.33 6.65
N GLY A 240 -34.42 19.93 7.87
CA GLY A 240 -33.08 19.41 8.16
C GLY A 240 -32.73 18.18 7.33
N LEU A 241 -33.68 17.25 7.17
CA LEU A 241 -33.54 16.06 6.34
C LEU A 241 -33.31 16.41 4.87
N TYR A 242 -34.09 17.32 4.28
CA TYR A 242 -33.90 17.69 2.87
C TYR A 242 -32.54 18.34 2.61
N ILE A 243 -32.09 19.20 3.51
CA ILE A 243 -30.75 19.80 3.43
C ILE A 243 -29.68 18.72 3.59
N SER A 244 -29.86 17.79 4.55
CA SER A 244 -28.96 16.65 4.77
C SER A 244 -28.85 15.75 3.53
N ILE A 245 -29.97 15.43 2.86
CA ILE A 245 -29.96 14.72 1.59
C ILE A 245 -29.14 15.47 0.54
N GLY A 246 -29.34 16.78 0.40
CA GLY A 246 -28.57 17.61 -0.53
C GLY A 246 -27.06 17.59 -0.25
N VAL A 247 -26.67 17.77 1.01
CA VAL A 247 -25.27 17.68 1.46
C VAL A 247 -24.68 16.29 1.17
N MET A 248 -25.43 15.23 1.46
CA MET A 248 -24.98 13.86 1.28
C MET A 248 -24.82 13.47 -0.18
N VAL A 249 -25.73 13.91 -1.07
CA VAL A 249 -25.55 13.73 -2.51
C VAL A 249 -24.24 14.38 -2.95
N LEU A 250 -23.99 15.64 -2.58
CA LEU A 250 -22.74 16.32 -2.95
C LEU A 250 -21.51 15.61 -2.38
N ALA A 251 -21.56 15.18 -1.12
CA ALA A 251 -20.45 14.50 -0.46
C ALA A 251 -20.14 13.14 -1.11
N LEU A 252 -21.16 12.33 -1.40
CA LEU A 252 -20.99 11.00 -2.01
C LEU A 252 -20.56 11.06 -3.48
N PHE A 253 -20.87 12.14 -4.21
CA PHE A 253 -20.39 12.32 -5.58
C PHE A 253 -18.99 12.93 -5.66
N ALA A 254 -18.57 13.67 -4.63
CA ALA A 254 -17.23 14.25 -4.54
C ALA A 254 -16.18 13.26 -4.02
N PHE A 255 -16.63 12.29 -3.22
CA PHE A 255 -15.83 11.20 -2.68
C PHE A 255 -15.68 10.05 -3.68
#